data_AF-A0AAV7CE23-F1
#
_entry.id   AF-A0AAV7CE23-F1
#
_cell.length_a   1.000
_cell.length_b   1.000
_cell.length_c   1.000
_cell.angle_alpha   90.00
_cell.angle_beta   90.00
_cell.angle_gamma   90.00
#
_symmetry.space_group_name_H-M   'P 1'
#
loop_
_entity.id
_entity.type
_entity.pdbx_description
1 polymer ?
#
loop_
_entity_poly.entity_id
_entity_poly.type
_entity_poly.pdbx_seq_one_letter_code
_entity_poly.pdbx_strand_id
1 'polypeptide(L)'
;MHCHVFLTGPPGSGKTTLIQKVCDVLASSRLPADGFYTEEVRQGCRRVGFDVVTLSGNRGELARIGDYFSSKKPVHRVGQYVVDISSFEQLVLPLMDRFKSTIKTINRPVCVIDEIGKMELLSQPFVLAVNKILDNPSVVVFGTLPVSRGKFLPIVEEIKHRQDVKLFNITKDNRNDILQEIVSSIQNCCTDKSK
;
A
#
# COMPACT_ATOMS: atom_id res chain seq x y z
N MET A 1 -12.47 0.69 18.41
CA MET A 1 -13.00 0.38 17.06
C MET A 1 -11.82 0.24 16.13
N HIS A 2 -11.70 -0.89 15.43
CA HIS A 2 -10.56 -1.16 14.55
C HIS A 2 -10.89 -0.66 13.14
N CYS A 3 -9.96 0.06 12.51
CA CYS A 3 -10.28 1.01 11.43
C CYS A 3 -9.38 0.90 10.19
N HIS A 4 -8.46 -0.05 10.17
CA HIS A 4 -7.54 -0.25 9.06
C HIS A 4 -7.52 -1.72 8.65
N VAL A 5 -7.35 -1.96 7.35
CA VAL A 5 -7.36 -3.31 6.78
C VAL A 5 -6.06 -3.52 6.03
N PHE A 6 -5.32 -4.57 6.39
CA PHE A 6 -4.09 -4.93 5.71
C PHE A 6 -4.13 -6.34 5.18
N LEU A 7 -3.51 -6.55 4.02
CA LEU A 7 -3.29 -7.86 3.43
C LEU A 7 -1.84 -8.26 3.61
N THR A 8 -1.59 -9.48 4.07
CA THR A 8 -0.26 -10.09 4.07
C THR A 8 -0.30 -11.40 3.29
N GLY A 9 0.85 -11.87 2.84
CA GLY A 9 0.94 -13.11 2.09
C GLY A 9 2.20 -13.14 1.22
N PRO A 10 2.62 -14.34 0.79
CA PRO A 10 3.87 -14.50 0.04
C PRO A 10 3.88 -13.66 -1.25
N PRO A 11 5.05 -13.25 -1.75
CA PRO A 11 5.16 -12.63 -3.07
C PRO A 11 4.48 -13.49 -4.15
N GLY A 12 3.74 -12.86 -5.05
CA GLY A 12 3.00 -13.56 -6.11
C GLY A 12 1.72 -14.28 -5.66
N SER A 13 1.21 -14.05 -4.44
CA SER A 13 -0.12 -14.55 -4.03
C SER A 13 -1.29 -13.81 -4.69
N GLY A 14 -1.03 -12.69 -5.39
CA GLY A 14 -2.05 -11.89 -6.07
C GLY A 14 -2.67 -10.79 -5.22
N LYS A 15 -1.97 -10.28 -4.20
CA LYS A 15 -2.45 -9.18 -3.33
C LYS A 15 -2.78 -7.92 -4.12
N THR A 16 -1.91 -7.49 -5.03
CA THR A 16 -2.13 -6.34 -5.91
C THR A 16 -3.41 -6.50 -6.74
N THR A 17 -3.62 -7.69 -7.33
CA THR A 17 -4.86 -8.00 -8.06
C THR A 17 -6.08 -7.94 -7.14
N LEU A 18 -5.95 -8.38 -5.89
CA LEU A 18 -7.02 -8.31 -4.92
C LEU A 18 -7.33 -6.86 -4.50
N ILE A 19 -6.30 -6.03 -4.34
CA ILE A 19 -6.45 -4.58 -4.11
C ILE A 19 -7.26 -3.95 -5.23
N GLN A 20 -6.88 -4.20 -6.50
CA GLN A 20 -7.58 -3.64 -7.65
C GLN A 20 -9.06 -4.02 -7.64
N LYS A 21 -9.38 -5.31 -7.43
CA LYS A 21 -10.77 -5.78 -7.31
C LYS A 21 -11.53 -5.11 -6.16
N VAL A 22 -10.90 -4.90 -5.01
CA VAL A 22 -11.52 -4.20 -3.88
C VAL A 22 -11.79 -2.74 -4.25
N CYS A 23 -10.83 -2.05 -4.88
CA CYS A 23 -11.02 -0.67 -5.36
C CYS A 23 -12.20 -0.55 -6.33
N ASP A 24 -12.37 -1.49 -7.26
CA ASP A 24 -13.50 -1.50 -8.20
C ASP A 24 -14.86 -1.61 -7.48
N VAL A 25 -14.93 -2.44 -6.43
CA VAL A 25 -16.14 -2.60 -5.60
C VAL A 25 -16.41 -1.36 -4.75
N LEU A 26 -15.37 -0.73 -4.19
CA LEU A 26 -15.49 0.51 -3.42
C LEU A 26 -15.96 1.67 -4.30
N ALA A 27 -15.44 1.79 -5.52
CA ALA A 27 -15.87 2.77 -6.50
C ALA A 27 -17.36 2.57 -6.87
N SER A 28 -17.77 1.32 -7.10
CA SER A 28 -19.17 0.97 -7.36
C SER A 28 -20.10 1.30 -6.18
N SER A 29 -19.56 1.26 -4.95
CA SER A 29 -20.27 1.60 -3.72
C SER A 29 -20.25 3.11 -3.38
N ARG A 30 -19.66 3.95 -4.26
CA ARG A 30 -19.47 5.40 -4.06
C ARG A 30 -18.72 5.78 -2.78
N LEU A 31 -17.84 4.89 -2.29
CA LEU A 31 -16.94 5.23 -1.20
C LEU A 31 -15.71 5.96 -1.76
N PRO A 32 -15.34 7.12 -1.20
CA PRO A 32 -14.18 7.86 -1.69
C PRO A 32 -12.91 7.06 -1.39
N ALA A 33 -12.18 6.68 -2.43
CA ALA A 33 -10.90 5.99 -2.32
C ALA A 33 -9.86 6.69 -3.20
N ASP A 34 -8.67 6.91 -2.66
CA ASP A 34 -7.51 7.42 -3.40
C ASP A 34 -6.25 6.74 -2.84
N GLY A 35 -5.14 6.81 -3.56
CA GLY A 35 -3.89 6.13 -3.18
C GLY A 35 -3.16 5.55 -4.37
N PHE A 36 -2.36 4.52 -4.11
CA PHE A 36 -1.53 3.90 -5.14
C PHE A 36 -1.40 2.40 -4.96
N TYR A 37 -1.02 1.75 -6.06
CA TYR A 37 -0.58 0.36 -6.08
C TYR A 37 0.72 0.21 -6.87
N THR A 38 1.39 -0.92 -6.69
CA THR A 38 2.68 -1.20 -7.33
C THR A 38 2.51 -2.24 -8.42
N GLU A 39 3.00 -1.96 -9.62
CA GLU A 39 2.99 -2.89 -10.75
C GLU A 39 4.39 -3.39 -11.08
N GLU A 40 4.49 -4.69 -11.40
CA GLU A 40 5.74 -5.25 -11.91
C GLU A 40 5.97 -4.83 -13.36
N VAL A 41 7.13 -4.23 -13.64
CA VAL A 41 7.57 -3.95 -15.00
C VAL A 41 8.36 -5.14 -15.53
N ARG A 42 7.93 -5.70 -16.66
CA ARG A 42 8.56 -6.87 -17.28
C ARG A 42 8.92 -6.58 -18.73
N GLN A 43 10.09 -7.06 -19.16
CA GLN A 43 10.50 -7.12 -20.57
C GLN A 43 10.58 -8.60 -20.96
N GLY A 44 9.64 -9.05 -21.79
CA GLY A 44 9.44 -10.48 -22.03
C GLY A 44 9.17 -11.24 -20.72
N CYS A 45 9.87 -12.35 -20.50
CA CYS A 45 9.72 -13.16 -19.28
C CYS A 45 10.43 -12.57 -18.05
N ARG A 46 11.32 -11.58 -18.24
CA ARG A 46 12.18 -11.03 -17.18
C ARG A 46 11.54 -9.82 -16.52
N ARG A 47 11.42 -9.84 -15.20
CA ARG A 47 11.06 -8.64 -14.42
C ARG A 47 12.24 -7.66 -14.42
N VAL A 48 12.00 -6.43 -14.86
CA VAL A 48 13.01 -5.36 -15.00
C VAL A 48 12.82 -4.23 -13.99
N GLY A 49 11.71 -4.19 -13.26
CA GLY A 49 11.48 -3.16 -12.26
C GLY A 49 10.07 -3.17 -11.68
N PHE A 50 9.74 -2.06 -11.04
CA PHE A 50 8.45 -1.79 -10.42
C PHE A 50 8.05 -0.35 -10.68
N ASP A 51 6.78 -0.12 -10.94
CA ASP A 51 6.15 1.19 -11.06
C ASP A 51 5.15 1.40 -9.95
N VAL A 52 5.03 2.64 -9.49
CA VAL A 52 3.90 3.08 -8.69
C VAL A 52 2.85 3.66 -9.63
N VAL A 53 1.60 3.21 -9.45
CA VAL A 53 0.44 3.69 -10.20
C VAL A 53 -0.60 4.19 -9.22
N THR A 54 -1.04 5.43 -9.38
CA THR A 54 -2.09 6.02 -8.55
C THR A 54 -3.46 5.52 -8.99
N LEU A 55 -4.47 5.57 -8.11
CA LEU A 55 -5.85 5.28 -8.50
C LEU A 55 -6.40 6.29 -9.53
N SER A 56 -5.80 7.48 -9.61
CA SER A 56 -6.05 8.48 -10.65
C SER A 56 -5.35 8.20 -11.98
N GLY A 57 -4.55 7.13 -12.09
CA GLY A 57 -3.89 6.69 -13.33
C GLY A 57 -2.51 7.31 -13.59
N ASN A 58 -1.97 8.12 -12.68
CA ASN A 58 -0.61 8.63 -12.80
C ASN A 58 0.39 7.52 -12.50
N ARG A 59 1.51 7.49 -13.22
CA ARG A 59 2.54 6.45 -13.11
C ARG A 59 3.90 7.08 -12.83
N GLY A 60 4.66 6.47 -11.93
CA GLY A 60 6.03 6.83 -11.59
C GLY A 60 6.90 5.59 -11.44
N GLU A 61 8.20 5.73 -11.70
CA GLU A 61 9.16 4.64 -11.55
C GLU A 61 9.51 4.47 -10.08
N LEU A 62 9.31 3.27 -9.53
CA LEU A 62 9.76 2.97 -8.17
C LEU A 62 11.19 2.43 -8.18
N ALA A 63 11.43 1.43 -9.04
CA ALA A 63 12.72 0.79 -9.12
C ALA A 63 12.98 0.13 -10.48
N ARG A 64 14.26 0.03 -10.85
CA ARG A 64 14.74 -0.66 -12.07
C ARG A 64 15.96 -1.50 -11.78
N ILE A 65 16.22 -2.49 -12.63
CA ILE A 65 17.53 -3.15 -12.66
C ILE A 65 18.57 -2.10 -13.01
N GLY A 66 19.56 -1.90 -12.13
CA GLY A 66 20.67 -0.99 -12.35
C GLY A 66 22.02 -1.71 -12.26
N ASP A 67 23.04 -1.15 -12.90
CA ASP A 67 24.37 -1.74 -12.91
C ASP A 67 25.00 -1.79 -11.51
N TYR A 68 25.45 -2.99 -11.14
CA TYR A 68 26.09 -3.23 -9.85
C TYR A 68 27.35 -2.37 -9.63
N PHE A 69 28.04 -2.01 -10.72
CA PHE A 69 29.39 -1.45 -10.70
C PHE A 69 29.50 0.05 -11.01
N SER A 70 28.43 0.74 -11.42
CA SER A 70 28.57 2.02 -12.13
C SER A 70 28.24 3.31 -11.36
N SER A 71 28.00 3.29 -10.05
CA SER A 71 27.53 4.49 -9.34
C SER A 71 28.49 4.97 -8.24
N LYS A 72 29.09 6.16 -8.45
CA LYS A 72 29.89 6.94 -7.48
C LYS A 72 29.06 7.66 -6.40
N LYS A 73 27.72 7.57 -6.45
CA LYS A 73 26.80 8.14 -5.46
C LYS A 73 26.16 7.04 -4.60
N PRO A 74 25.74 7.33 -3.35
CA PRO A 74 24.93 6.39 -2.59
C PRO A 74 23.61 6.14 -3.35
N VAL A 75 23.43 4.91 -3.83
CA VAL A 75 22.23 4.48 -4.51
C VAL A 75 21.44 3.60 -3.55
N HIS A 76 20.18 3.91 -3.33
CA HIS A 76 19.30 3.05 -2.54
C HIS A 76 19.00 1.78 -3.33
N ARG A 77 19.41 0.62 -2.79
CA ARG A 77 19.33 -0.66 -3.48
C ARG A 77 18.57 -1.70 -2.67
N VAL A 78 17.76 -2.48 -3.38
CA VAL A 78 17.07 -3.66 -2.84
C VAL A 78 17.31 -4.83 -3.80
N GLY A 79 18.28 -5.68 -3.46
CA GLY A 79 18.71 -6.76 -4.36
C GLY A 79 19.37 -6.18 -5.62
N GLN A 80 18.85 -6.56 -6.79
CA GLN A 80 19.31 -6.04 -8.10
C GLN A 80 18.65 -4.71 -8.49
N TYR A 81 17.69 -4.23 -7.71
CA TYR A 81 16.90 -3.06 -8.06
C TYR A 81 17.49 -1.80 -7.42
N VAL A 82 17.69 -0.78 -8.24
CA VAL A 82 17.96 0.61 -7.85
C VAL A 82 16.62 1.30 -7.67
N VAL A 83 16.40 1.86 -6.48
CA VAL A 83 15.14 2.53 -6.10
C VAL A 83 15.27 4.02 -6.37
N ASP A 84 14.32 4.58 -7.14
CA ASP A 84 14.18 6.01 -7.37
C ASP A 84 13.22 6.60 -6.33
N ILE A 85 13.78 6.97 -5.19
CA ILE A 85 13.02 7.60 -4.10
C ILE A 85 12.41 8.93 -4.55
N SER A 86 13.10 9.69 -5.40
CA SER A 86 12.61 11.00 -5.84
C SER A 86 11.36 10.85 -6.69
N SER A 87 11.35 9.93 -7.65
CA SER A 87 10.17 9.65 -8.48
C SER A 87 9.00 9.15 -7.63
N PHE A 88 9.28 8.24 -6.68
CA PHE A 88 8.28 7.75 -5.73
C PHE A 88 7.66 8.88 -4.89
N GLU A 89 8.49 9.73 -4.28
CA GLU A 89 8.04 10.80 -3.39
C GLU A 89 7.20 11.85 -4.12
N GLN A 90 7.61 12.24 -5.32
CA GLN A 90 6.88 13.21 -6.15
C GLN A 90 5.46 12.75 -6.47
N LEU A 91 5.24 11.44 -6.59
CA LEU A 91 3.93 10.88 -6.90
C LEU A 91 3.10 10.61 -5.64
N VAL A 92 3.72 10.04 -4.61
CA VAL A 92 3.00 9.50 -3.45
C VAL A 92 2.77 10.53 -2.35
N LEU A 93 3.73 11.41 -2.06
CA LEU A 93 3.58 12.36 -0.95
C LEU A 93 2.38 13.31 -1.13
N PRO A 94 2.11 13.87 -2.32
CA PRO A 94 0.93 14.71 -2.52
C PRO A 94 -0.39 13.99 -2.28
N LEU A 95 -0.46 12.68 -2.55
CA LEU A 95 -1.64 11.87 -2.23
C LEU A 95 -1.82 11.73 -0.72
N MET A 96 -0.73 11.43 -0.02
CA MET A 96 -0.74 11.27 1.43
C MET A 96 -1.07 12.57 2.17
N ASP A 97 -0.66 13.72 1.64
CA ASP A 97 -1.00 15.04 2.19
C ASP A 97 -2.52 15.29 2.24
N ARG A 98 -3.28 14.81 1.25
CA ARG A 98 -4.75 14.91 1.21
C ARG A 98 -5.41 14.11 2.33
N PHE A 99 -4.88 12.94 2.64
CA PHE A 99 -5.39 12.09 3.72
C PHE A 99 -5.03 12.65 5.10
N LYS A 100 -3.83 13.24 5.26
CA LYS A 100 -3.40 13.86 6.51
C LYS A 100 -4.30 15.03 6.91
N SER A 101 -4.80 15.81 5.95
CA SER A 101 -5.69 16.96 6.21
C SER A 101 -7.18 16.59 6.25
N THR A 102 -7.53 15.31 6.08
CA THR A 102 -8.93 14.86 6.10
C THR A 102 -9.54 15.05 7.48
N ILE A 103 -10.64 15.82 7.52
CA ILE A 103 -11.49 16.02 8.69
C ILE A 103 -12.59 14.96 8.77
N LYS A 104 -13.21 14.83 9.95
CA LYS A 104 -14.28 13.85 10.16
C LYS A 104 -15.45 14.12 9.20
N THR A 105 -15.81 13.10 8.44
CA THR A 105 -16.93 13.12 7.48
C THR A 105 -17.85 11.92 7.73
N ILE A 106 -19.06 11.96 7.18
CA ILE A 106 -20.04 10.86 7.29
C ILE A 106 -19.49 9.56 6.70
N ASN A 107 -18.75 9.66 5.59
CA ASN A 107 -18.09 8.54 4.92
C ASN A 107 -16.58 8.78 4.92
N ARG A 108 -15.87 8.01 5.74
CA ARG A 108 -14.41 8.11 5.82
C ARG A 108 -13.77 7.66 4.50
N PRO A 109 -12.85 8.43 3.92
CA PRO A 109 -12.16 8.01 2.72
C PRO A 109 -11.19 6.87 3.00
N VAL A 110 -11.00 6.04 1.97
CA VAL A 110 -10.09 4.91 1.98
C VAL A 110 -8.76 5.33 1.35
N CYS A 111 -7.68 5.23 2.11
CA CYS A 111 -6.31 5.41 1.63
C CYS A 111 -5.75 4.06 1.21
N VAL A 112 -5.54 3.88 -0.10
CA VAL A 112 -5.02 2.64 -0.67
C VAL A 112 -3.50 2.70 -0.77
N ILE A 113 -2.81 1.73 -0.15
CA ILE A 113 -1.36 1.62 -0.16
C ILE A 113 -0.95 0.18 -0.47
N ASP A 114 -0.73 -0.15 -1.74
CA ASP A 114 -0.13 -1.45 -2.05
C ASP A 114 1.37 -1.44 -1.71
N GLU A 115 1.72 -2.32 -0.78
CA GLU A 115 3.05 -2.60 -0.29
C GLU A 115 3.68 -1.47 0.55
N ILE A 116 3.59 -1.61 1.88
CA ILE A 116 4.46 -0.90 2.82
C ILE A 116 5.68 -1.80 3.05
N GLY A 117 6.58 -1.78 2.07
CA GLY A 117 7.66 -2.74 1.95
C GLY A 117 9.06 -2.13 1.99
N LYS A 118 10.05 -2.97 1.74
CA LYS A 118 11.46 -2.58 1.86
C LYS A 118 11.85 -1.44 0.90
N MET A 119 11.19 -1.31 -0.26
CA MET A 119 11.53 -0.29 -1.25
C MET A 119 10.95 1.07 -0.86
N GLU A 120 9.68 1.09 -0.46
CA GLU A 120 8.92 2.29 -0.09
C GLU A 120 9.45 2.88 1.22
N LEU A 121 9.83 2.02 2.17
CA LEU A 121 10.38 2.42 3.48
C LEU A 121 11.78 3.05 3.41
N LEU A 122 12.40 3.12 2.23
CA LEU A 122 13.60 3.93 2.03
C LEU A 122 13.29 5.42 2.07
N SER A 123 12.06 5.83 1.73
CA SER A 123 11.58 7.20 1.88
C SER A 123 11.16 7.47 3.33
N GLN A 124 11.94 8.27 4.05
CA GLN A 124 11.57 8.74 5.39
C GLN A 124 10.31 9.65 5.38
N PRO A 125 10.13 10.56 4.40
CA PRO A 125 8.88 11.31 4.26
C PRO A 125 7.64 10.41 4.14
N PHE A 126 7.74 9.32 3.37
CA PHE A 126 6.66 8.34 3.23
C PHE A 126 6.35 7.65 4.56
N VAL A 127 7.38 7.17 5.28
CA VAL A 127 7.23 6.57 6.62
C VAL A 127 6.47 7.48 7.58
N LEU A 128 6.87 8.76 7.65
CA LEU A 128 6.21 9.74 8.51
C LEU A 128 4.76 9.98 8.09
N ALA A 129 4.50 9.98 6.78
CA ALA A 129 3.16 10.16 6.25
C ALA A 129 2.24 8.96 6.54
N VAL A 130 2.75 7.72 6.44
CA VAL A 130 2.00 6.50 6.77
C VAL A 130 1.55 6.55 8.23
N ASN A 131 2.47 6.84 9.16
CA ASN A 131 2.16 6.92 10.58
C ASN A 131 1.10 7.99 10.87
N LYS A 132 1.22 9.18 10.27
CA LYS A 132 0.23 10.25 10.43
C LYS A 132 -1.16 9.87 9.91
N ILE A 133 -1.25 9.09 8.82
CA ILE A 133 -2.54 8.66 8.28
C ILE A 133 -3.15 7.57 9.17
N LEU A 134 -2.34 6.62 9.66
CA LEU A 134 -2.79 5.58 10.59
C LEU A 134 -3.30 6.17 11.91
N ASP A 135 -2.72 7.28 12.35
CA ASP A 135 -3.19 7.97 13.56
C ASP A 135 -4.39 8.92 13.29
N ASN A 136 -4.83 9.07 12.03
CA ASN A 136 -6.01 9.86 11.69
C ASN A 136 -7.29 9.01 11.71
N PRO A 137 -8.18 9.17 12.72
CA PRO A 137 -9.41 8.41 12.82
C PRO A 137 -10.45 8.77 11.75
N SER A 138 -10.19 9.78 10.91
CA SER A 138 -11.07 10.17 9.81
C SER A 138 -10.80 9.38 8.53
N VAL A 139 -9.71 8.60 8.47
CA VAL A 139 -9.28 7.86 7.26
C VAL A 139 -9.25 6.37 7.55
N VAL A 140 -9.59 5.55 6.55
CA VAL A 140 -9.41 4.09 6.61
C VAL A 140 -8.24 3.72 5.71
N VAL A 141 -7.18 3.13 6.25
CA VAL A 141 -6.08 2.61 5.44
C VAL A 141 -6.41 1.20 4.97
N PHE A 142 -6.30 0.97 3.67
CA PHE A 142 -6.35 -0.34 3.05
C PHE A 142 -5.04 -0.59 2.32
N GLY A 143 -4.25 -1.57 2.75
CA GLY A 143 -2.94 -1.77 2.14
C GLY A 143 -2.38 -3.18 2.24
N THR A 144 -1.15 -3.37 1.77
CA THR A 144 -0.45 -4.66 1.89
C THR A 144 0.84 -4.55 2.69
N LEU A 145 1.12 -5.59 3.45
CA LEU A 145 2.32 -5.73 4.27
C LEU A 145 3.10 -6.97 3.83
N PRO A 146 4.42 -6.88 3.69
CA PRO A 146 5.23 -8.04 3.37
C PRO A 146 5.22 -9.05 4.52
N VAL A 147 5.31 -10.33 4.16
CA VAL A 147 5.60 -11.39 5.13
C VAL A 147 7.05 -11.24 5.58
N SER A 148 7.28 -11.33 6.88
CA SER A 148 8.60 -11.18 7.50
C SER A 148 9.46 -12.41 7.20
N ARG A 149 9.94 -12.52 5.96
CA ARG A 149 10.86 -13.57 5.49
C ARG A 149 12.26 -13.01 5.27
N GLY A 150 12.78 -12.27 6.24
CA GLY A 150 14.11 -11.67 6.14
C GLY A 150 14.34 -10.54 7.15
N LYS A 151 14.81 -9.40 6.64
CA LYS A 151 15.18 -8.24 7.46
C LYS A 151 13.95 -7.70 8.20
N PHE A 152 14.10 -7.55 9.52
CA PHE A 152 13.10 -6.91 10.37
C PHE A 152 12.83 -5.48 9.88
N LEU A 153 11.56 -5.18 9.61
CA LEU A 153 11.08 -3.85 9.25
C LEU A 153 10.23 -3.36 10.41
N PRO A 154 10.77 -2.51 11.32
CA PRO A 154 10.09 -2.12 12.56
C PRO A 154 8.66 -1.63 12.34
N ILE A 155 8.48 -0.70 11.40
CA ILE A 155 7.17 -0.15 11.05
C ILE A 155 6.16 -1.20 10.56
N VAL A 156 6.60 -2.21 9.80
CA VAL A 156 5.70 -3.27 9.32
C VAL A 156 5.20 -4.09 10.50
N GLU A 157 6.07 -4.38 11.46
CA GLU A 157 5.70 -5.10 12.67
C GLU A 157 4.84 -4.21 13.58
N GLU A 158 5.16 -2.94 13.74
CA GLU A 158 4.33 -1.98 14.47
C GLU A 158 2.90 -1.98 13.92
N ILE A 159 2.73 -1.82 12.60
CA ILE A 159 1.41 -1.83 11.95
C ILE A 159 0.66 -3.15 12.19
N LYS A 160 1.34 -4.31 12.08
CA LYS A 160 0.71 -5.62 12.33
C LYS A 160 0.20 -5.80 13.75
N HIS A 161 0.85 -5.20 14.74
CA HIS A 161 0.50 -5.32 16.16
C HIS A 161 -0.43 -4.21 16.64
N ARG A 162 -0.76 -3.22 15.80
CA ARG A 162 -1.74 -2.20 16.17
C ARG A 162 -3.10 -2.85 16.41
N GLN A 163 -3.75 -2.46 17.51
CA GLN A 163 -5.08 -2.97 17.82
C GLN A 163 -6.10 -2.56 16.76
N ASP A 164 -5.95 -1.39 16.13
CA ASP A 164 -6.88 -0.87 15.12
C ASP A 164 -6.69 -1.46 13.71
N VAL A 165 -5.87 -2.48 13.54
CA VAL A 165 -5.58 -3.16 12.26
C VAL A 165 -6.23 -4.54 12.19
N LYS A 166 -7.00 -4.79 11.14
CA LYS A 166 -7.44 -6.14 10.73
C LYS A 166 -6.50 -6.66 9.65
N LEU A 167 -5.78 -7.75 9.95
CA LEU A 167 -4.82 -8.37 9.04
C LEU A 167 -5.41 -9.63 8.39
N PHE A 168 -5.42 -9.67 7.05
CA PHE A 168 -5.84 -10.81 6.26
C PHE A 168 -4.64 -11.54 5.65
N ASN A 169 -4.52 -12.84 5.90
CA ASN A 169 -3.50 -13.66 5.27
C ASN A 169 -4.00 -14.25 3.95
N ILE A 170 -3.43 -13.79 2.85
CA ILE A 170 -3.83 -14.13 1.48
C ILE A 170 -2.94 -15.24 0.94
N THR A 171 -3.59 -16.35 0.58
CA THR A 171 -3.02 -17.48 -0.14
C THR A 171 -3.60 -17.55 -1.55
N LYS A 172 -3.05 -18.43 -2.40
CA LYS A 172 -3.59 -18.62 -3.75
C LYS A 172 -4.99 -19.22 -3.72
N ASP A 173 -5.30 -19.99 -2.68
CA ASP A 173 -6.53 -20.75 -2.56
C ASP A 173 -7.69 -19.89 -2.03
N ASN A 174 -7.42 -18.96 -1.10
CA ASN A 174 -8.48 -18.18 -0.44
C ASN A 174 -8.79 -16.82 -1.09
N ARG A 175 -7.99 -16.36 -2.06
CA ARG A 175 -8.03 -14.98 -2.57
C ARG A 175 -9.38 -14.56 -3.16
N ASN A 176 -10.16 -15.50 -3.69
CA ASN A 176 -11.46 -15.20 -4.29
C ASN A 176 -12.57 -15.18 -3.24
N ASP A 177 -12.51 -16.07 -2.25
CA ASP A 177 -13.54 -16.22 -1.22
C ASP A 177 -13.45 -15.09 -0.19
N ILE A 178 -12.24 -14.61 0.09
CA ILE A 178 -11.97 -13.59 1.10
C ILE A 178 -12.27 -12.16 0.63
N LEU A 179 -12.49 -11.96 -0.68
CA LEU A 179 -12.76 -10.64 -1.27
C LEU A 179 -13.96 -9.97 -0.59
N GLN A 180 -15.07 -10.70 -0.43
CA GLN A 180 -16.29 -10.16 0.18
C GLN A 180 -16.08 -9.80 1.65
N GLU A 181 -15.28 -10.58 2.37
CA GLU A 181 -14.96 -10.29 3.77
C GLU A 181 -14.09 -9.04 3.91
N ILE A 182 -13.13 -8.84 3.01
CA ILE A 182 -12.28 -7.63 2.97
C ILE A 182 -13.14 -6.40 2.70
N VAL A 183 -13.97 -6.44 1.65
CA VAL A 183 -14.87 -5.32 1.30
C VAL A 183 -15.79 -4.99 2.47
N SER A 184 -16.43 -6.00 3.06
CA SER A 184 -17.31 -5.81 4.22
C SER A 184 -16.57 -5.20 5.40
N SER A 185 -15.32 -5.61 5.64
CA SER A 185 -14.51 -5.05 6.72
C SER A 185 -14.19 -3.57 6.47
N ILE A 186 -13.80 -3.20 5.25
CA ILE A 186 -13.54 -1.80 4.87
C ILE A 186 -14.81 -0.95 5.00
N GLN A 187 -15.93 -1.43 4.46
CA GLN A 187 -17.21 -0.72 4.53
C GLN A 187 -17.65 -0.47 5.97
N ASN A 188 -17.52 -1.47 6.85
CA ASN A 188 -17.81 -1.33 8.28
C ASN A 188 -16.87 -0.32 8.98
N CYS A 189 -15.62 -0.17 8.55
CA CYS A 189 -14.71 0.86 9.05
C CYS A 189 -15.06 2.26 8.53
N CYS A 190 -15.60 2.35 7.31
CA CYS A 190 -15.99 3.61 6.66
C CYS A 190 -17.30 4.19 7.19
N THR A 191 -18.26 3.33 7.54
CA THR A 191 -19.56 3.73 8.10
C THR A 191 -19.46 3.79 9.61
N ASP A 192 -19.56 4.98 10.19
CA ASP A 192 -19.61 5.16 11.65
C ASP A 192 -20.87 4.45 12.19
N LYS A 193 -20.75 3.22 12.69
CA LYS A 193 -21.83 2.54 13.45
C LYS A 193 -21.88 3.13 14.85
N SER A 194 -22.11 4.43 14.95
CA SER A 194 -22.61 5.05 16.17
C SER A 194 -24.11 4.78 16.24
N LYS A 195 -24.45 3.62 16.80
CA LYS A 195 -25.69 3.47 17.57
C LYS A 195 -25.33 3.53 19.04
#